data_AF-A0ABD1P319-F1
#
_entry.id   AF-A0ABD1P319-F1
#
_cell.length_a   1.000
_cell.length_b   1.000
_cell.length_c   1.000
_cell.angle_alpha   90.00
_cell.angle_beta   90.00
_cell.angle_gamma   90.00
#
_symmetry.space_group_name_H-M   'P 1'
#
loop_
_entity.id
_entity.type
_entity.pdbx_description
1 polymer ?
#
loop_
_entity_poly.entity_id
_entity_poly.type
_entity_poly.pdbx_seq_one_letter_code
_entity_poly.pdbx_strand_id
1 'polypeptide(L)'
;MAIPRSQKIDLVLEHLHNTGQPRLLLFPMNSNGGRGSDVVPNHWTLLTFDFEAGQWIHYNSNLPRDGTSNRYMDDAMQLKEYVESKQKELFMKSPDTNTVVYKEEEFNHPLISYEKCPQQHIGTVDCGIHVCHVMERLAKNEEIEETMTMKEVRQYKANMVSQFIKDFVVE
;
A
#
# COMPACT_ATOMS: atom_id res chain seq x y z
N MET A 1 15.87 -18.77 6.45
CA MET A 1 16.04 -18.02 5.18
C MET A 1 14.77 -17.20 4.97
N ALA A 2 14.86 -15.88 4.79
CA ALA A 2 13.66 -15.05 4.64
C ALA A 2 13.03 -15.28 3.25
N ILE A 3 11.72 -15.49 3.19
CA ILE A 3 10.97 -15.59 1.94
C ILE A 3 11.04 -14.24 1.19
N PRO A 4 11.42 -14.21 -0.11
CA PRO A 4 11.41 -13.00 -0.91
C PRO A 4 10.04 -12.30 -0.90
N ARG A 5 10.03 -10.97 -1.00
CA ARG A 5 8.79 -10.17 -0.97
C ARG A 5 7.82 -10.56 -2.08
N SER A 6 8.31 -10.78 -3.30
CA SER A 6 7.52 -11.26 -4.44
C SER A 6 6.80 -12.57 -4.13
N GLN A 7 7.52 -13.54 -3.57
CA GLN A 7 6.94 -14.83 -3.19
C GLN A 7 5.87 -14.69 -2.09
N LYS A 8 6.01 -13.74 -1.16
CA LYS A 8 4.93 -13.46 -0.18
C LYS A 8 3.68 -12.90 -0.85
N ILE A 9 3.84 -12.02 -1.84
CA ILE A 9 2.72 -11.47 -2.60
C ILE A 9 2.03 -12.59 -3.37
N ASP A 10 2.79 -13.44 -4.06
CA ASP A 10 2.25 -14.57 -4.81
C ASP A 10 1.41 -15.48 -3.92
N LEU A 11 1.92 -15.84 -2.73
CA LEU A 11 1.18 -16.65 -1.75
C LEU A 11 -0.13 -16.00 -1.31
N VAL A 12 -0.15 -14.68 -1.11
CA VAL A 12 -1.38 -13.95 -0.76
C VAL A 12 -2.35 -13.98 -1.94
N LEU A 13 -1.90 -13.71 -3.16
CA LEU A 13 -2.77 -13.70 -4.34
C LEU A 13 -3.34 -15.09 -4.64
N GLU A 14 -2.54 -16.15 -4.49
CA GLU A 14 -2.99 -17.54 -4.58
C GLU A 14 -4.02 -17.88 -3.51
N HIS A 15 -3.81 -17.45 -2.27
CA HIS A 15 -4.79 -17.64 -1.20
C HIS A 15 -6.12 -16.96 -1.54
N LEU A 16 -6.08 -15.68 -1.93
CA LEU A 16 -7.27 -14.91 -2.29
C LEU A 16 -8.01 -15.46 -3.51
N HIS A 17 -7.29 -16.02 -4.48
CA HIS A 17 -7.91 -16.71 -5.61
C HIS A 17 -8.79 -17.89 -5.15
N ASN A 18 -8.39 -18.57 -4.08
CA ASN A 18 -9.10 -19.74 -3.54
C ASN A 18 -10.15 -19.39 -2.49
N THR A 19 -10.01 -18.28 -1.77
CA THR A 19 -10.87 -17.92 -0.63
C THR A 19 -11.81 -16.74 -0.90
N GLY A 20 -11.66 -16.06 -2.04
CA GLY A 20 -12.40 -14.84 -2.37
C GLY A 20 -11.61 -13.57 -2.07
N GLN A 21 -12.12 -12.46 -2.61
CA GLN A 21 -11.47 -11.15 -2.57
C GLN A 21 -11.82 -10.39 -1.28
N PRO A 22 -10.84 -9.74 -0.61
CA PRO A 22 -11.10 -8.84 0.50
C PRO A 22 -11.66 -7.51 -0.03
N ARG A 23 -12.09 -6.60 0.85
CA ARG A 23 -12.41 -5.23 0.42
C ARG A 23 -11.18 -4.47 -0.08
N LEU A 24 -10.08 -4.55 0.68
CA LEU A 24 -8.83 -3.83 0.39
C LEU A 24 -7.62 -4.77 0.37
N LEU A 25 -6.70 -4.51 -0.55
CA LEU A 25 -5.29 -4.91 -0.41
C LEU A 25 -4.48 -3.72 0.09
N LEU A 26 -3.60 -3.96 1.06
CA LEU A 26 -2.72 -2.94 1.63
C LEU A 26 -1.26 -3.36 1.42
N PHE A 27 -0.49 -2.54 0.71
CA PHE A 27 0.92 -2.77 0.44
C PHE A 27 1.77 -1.62 0.98
N PRO A 28 2.29 -1.71 2.22
CA PRO A 28 3.31 -0.80 2.72
C PRO A 28 4.59 -0.96 1.89
N MET A 29 5.08 0.13 1.30
CA MET A 29 6.25 0.12 0.42
C MET A 29 7.36 0.98 1.01
N ASN A 30 8.55 0.41 1.17
CA ASN A 30 9.75 1.20 1.39
C ASN A 30 10.35 1.50 0.02
N SER A 31 10.23 2.74 -0.40
CA SER A 31 10.46 3.22 -1.76
C SER A 31 11.75 4.05 -1.81
N ASN A 32 12.51 3.90 -2.90
CA ASN A 32 13.66 4.76 -3.17
C ASN A 32 13.32 5.86 -4.19
N GLY A 33 12.11 5.82 -4.76
CA GLY A 33 11.59 6.81 -5.70
C GLY A 33 12.18 6.67 -7.09
N GLY A 34 12.14 5.46 -7.65
CA GLY A 34 12.69 5.16 -8.99
C GLY A 34 14.20 5.29 -9.08
N ARG A 35 14.92 5.34 -7.95
CA ARG A 35 16.38 5.41 -7.93
C ARG A 35 16.97 4.03 -8.20
N GLY A 36 18.23 4.00 -8.64
CA GLY A 36 18.95 2.76 -8.93
C GLY A 36 18.93 1.79 -7.74
N SER A 37 19.05 0.50 -8.03
CA SER A 37 19.05 -0.59 -7.04
C SER A 37 20.18 -0.51 -6.01
N ASP A 38 21.18 0.33 -6.25
CA ASP A 38 22.28 0.67 -5.35
C ASP A 38 21.88 1.65 -4.24
N VAL A 39 20.73 2.32 -4.36
CA VAL A 39 20.22 3.25 -3.36
C VAL A 39 19.29 2.54 -2.38
N VAL A 40 19.65 2.56 -1.10
CA VAL A 40 18.82 2.01 -0.01
C VAL A 40 17.50 2.79 0.08
N PRO A 41 16.34 2.12 -0.04
CA PRO A 41 15.03 2.75 0.17
C PRO A 41 14.89 3.32 1.59
N ASN A 42 14.42 4.56 1.68
CA ASN A 42 14.35 5.29 2.96
C ASN A 42 13.04 6.05 3.19
N HIS A 43 12.01 5.81 2.37
CA HIS A 43 10.73 6.50 2.49
C HIS A 43 9.58 5.51 2.38
N TRP A 44 8.72 5.49 3.39
CA TRP A 44 7.54 4.64 3.41
C TRP A 44 6.36 5.31 2.70
N THR A 45 5.71 4.56 1.83
CA THR A 45 4.45 4.91 1.16
C THR A 45 3.48 3.73 1.26
N LEU A 46 2.22 3.92 0.89
CA LEU A 46 1.22 2.87 0.89
C LEU A 46 0.57 2.79 -0.50
N LEU A 47 0.58 1.61 -1.10
CA LEU A 47 -0.26 1.29 -2.25
C LEU A 47 -1.44 0.46 -1.78
N THR A 48 -2.63 0.76 -2.27
CA THR A 48 -3.84 -0.01 -1.98
C THR A 48 -4.59 -0.35 -3.24
N PHE A 49 -5.31 -1.47 -3.21
CA PHE A 49 -6.32 -1.79 -4.20
C PHE A 49 -7.67 -1.91 -3.52
N ASP A 50 -8.66 -1.18 -4.01
CA ASP A 50 -10.04 -1.27 -3.56
C ASP A 50 -10.86 -2.09 -4.56
N PHE A 51 -11.32 -3.25 -4.13
CA PHE A 51 -12.09 -4.16 -4.98
C PHE A 51 -13.51 -3.65 -5.27
N GLU A 52 -14.10 -2.83 -4.40
CA GLU A 52 -15.43 -2.26 -4.62
C GLU A 52 -15.37 -1.10 -5.62
N ALA A 53 -14.36 -0.25 -5.48
CA ALA A 53 -14.16 0.89 -6.39
C ALA A 53 -13.41 0.52 -7.68
N GLY A 54 -12.74 -0.64 -7.71
CA GLY A 54 -11.97 -1.10 -8.87
C GLY A 54 -10.81 -0.16 -9.22
N GLN A 55 -10.08 0.33 -8.21
CA GLN A 55 -9.01 1.30 -8.41
C GLN A 55 -7.84 1.10 -7.45
N TRP A 56 -6.65 1.49 -7.93
CA TRP A 56 -5.46 1.57 -7.12
C TRP A 56 -5.29 2.98 -6.58
N ILE A 57 -4.91 3.08 -5.31
CA ILE A 57 -4.67 4.36 -4.64
C ILE A 57 -3.29 4.34 -3.99
N HIS A 58 -2.45 5.32 -4.34
CA HIS A 58 -1.13 5.55 -3.75
C HIS A 58 -1.17 6.70 -2.74
N TYR A 59 -0.76 6.43 -1.51
CA TYR A 59 -0.66 7.40 -0.44
C TYR A 59 0.81 7.70 -0.13
N ASN A 60 1.15 8.99 -0.10
CA ASN A 60 2.50 9.47 0.16
C ASN A 60 2.48 10.69 1.08
N SER A 61 3.06 10.59 2.27
CA SER A 61 3.15 11.70 3.23
C SER A 61 4.20 12.75 2.87
N ASN A 62 4.93 12.59 1.76
CA ASN A 62 5.95 13.53 1.30
C ASN A 62 5.71 13.88 -0.17
N LEU A 63 4.54 14.45 -0.45
CA LEU A 63 4.23 14.98 -1.77
C LEU A 63 5.08 16.22 -2.05
N PRO A 64 5.52 16.41 -3.30
CA PRO A 64 6.21 17.63 -3.67
C PRO A 64 5.32 18.86 -3.51
N ARG A 65 5.90 19.94 -2.99
CA ARG A 65 5.18 21.21 -2.73
C ARG A 65 5.35 22.24 -3.84
N ASP A 66 6.25 21.95 -4.78
CA ASP A 66 6.66 22.79 -5.90
C ASP A 66 5.99 22.38 -7.23
N GLY A 67 5.00 21.48 -7.16
CA GLY A 67 4.31 20.95 -8.34
C GLY A 67 5.15 19.96 -9.15
N THR A 68 6.30 19.50 -8.63
CA THR A 68 7.05 18.40 -9.25
C THR A 68 6.29 17.07 -9.10
N SER A 69 6.64 16.09 -9.94
CA SER A 69 5.98 14.78 -9.92
C SER A 69 6.28 14.01 -8.64
N ASN A 70 5.29 13.25 -8.15
CA ASN A 70 5.46 12.33 -7.04
C ASN A 70 6.47 11.22 -7.43
N ARG A 71 7.74 11.40 -7.06
CA ARG A 71 8.84 10.49 -7.43
C ARG A 71 8.65 9.03 -6.98
N TYR A 72 7.76 8.77 -6.03
CA TYR A 72 7.51 7.42 -5.52
C TYR A 72 6.35 6.72 -6.25
N MET A 73 5.71 7.42 -7.19
CA MET A 73 4.61 6.88 -8.00
C MET A 73 5.09 5.75 -8.93
N ASP A 74 6.32 5.84 -9.44
CA ASP A 74 6.88 4.82 -10.33
C ASP A 74 7.06 3.46 -9.63
N ASP A 75 7.46 3.47 -8.35
CA ASP A 75 7.55 2.26 -7.53
C ASP A 75 6.17 1.65 -7.27
N ALA A 76 5.15 2.51 -7.09
CA ALA A 76 3.75 2.09 -6.95
C ALA A 76 3.21 1.46 -8.25
N MET A 77 3.54 2.06 -9.41
CA MET A 77 3.16 1.55 -10.72
C MET A 77 3.78 0.16 -10.97
N GLN A 78 5.07 -0.01 -10.69
CA GLN A 78 5.74 -1.31 -10.84
C GLN A 78 5.10 -2.39 -9.97
N LEU A 79 4.73 -2.07 -8.72
CA LEU A 79 4.06 -3.04 -7.85
C LEU A 79 2.64 -3.37 -8.35
N LYS A 80 1.89 -2.37 -8.81
CA LYS A 80 0.58 -2.56 -9.46
C LYS A 80 0.69 -3.51 -10.65
N GLU A 81 1.58 -3.23 -11.59
CA GLU A 81 1.79 -4.03 -12.79
C GLU A 81 2.14 -5.48 -12.44
N TYR A 82 2.99 -5.67 -11.42
CA TYR A 82 3.32 -7.00 -10.89
C TYR A 82 2.08 -7.74 -10.37
N VAL A 83 1.28 -7.09 -9.52
CA VAL A 83 0.10 -7.72 -8.91
C VAL A 83 -0.96 -8.05 -9.96
N GLU A 84 -1.27 -7.12 -10.86
CA GLU A 84 -2.26 -7.34 -11.93
C GLU A 84 -1.79 -8.44 -12.89
N SER A 85 -0.50 -8.47 -13.25
CA SER A 85 0.08 -9.55 -14.06
C SER A 85 -0.07 -10.93 -13.39
N LYS A 86 0.16 -11.01 -12.07
CA LYS A 86 0.01 -12.25 -11.31
C LYS A 86 -1.44 -12.68 -11.17
N GLN A 87 -2.35 -11.76 -10.90
CA GLN A 87 -3.78 -12.06 -10.85
C GLN A 87 -4.29 -12.58 -12.20
N LYS A 88 -3.84 -11.98 -13.31
CA LYS A 88 -4.12 -12.46 -14.66
C LYS A 88 -3.56 -13.87 -14.90
N GLU A 89 -2.32 -14.14 -14.49
CA GLU A 89 -1.71 -15.46 -14.60
C GLU A 89 -2.53 -16.53 -13.85
N LEU A 90 -2.97 -16.23 -12.62
CA LEU A 90 -3.80 -17.13 -11.80
C LEU A 90 -5.17 -17.36 -12.44
N PHE A 91 -5.81 -16.30 -12.94
CA PHE A 91 -7.09 -16.40 -13.65
C PHE A 91 -6.99 -17.34 -14.86
N MET A 92 -5.96 -17.18 -15.70
CA MET A 92 -5.76 -18.00 -16.91
C MET A 92 -5.46 -19.48 -16.62
N LYS A 93 -4.96 -19.81 -15.41
CA LYS A 93 -4.69 -21.19 -14.98
C LYS A 93 -5.92 -21.88 -14.38
N SER A 94 -7.01 -21.15 -14.12
CA SER A 94 -8.19 -21.73 -13.47
C SER A 94 -8.91 -22.74 -14.40
N PRO A 95 -9.25 -23.95 -13.91
CA PRO A 95 -9.88 -25.00 -14.72
C PRO A 95 -11.24 -24.63 -15.33
N ASP A 96 -11.95 -23.67 -14.74
CA ASP A 96 -13.30 -23.26 -15.15
C ASP A 96 -13.34 -22.14 -16.21
N THR A 97 -12.18 -21.75 -16.75
CA THR A 97 -12.04 -20.61 -17.70
C THR A 97 -12.75 -20.80 -19.04
N ASN A 98 -13.23 -22.01 -19.38
CA ASN A 98 -13.98 -22.24 -20.61
C ASN A 98 -15.33 -21.52 -20.69
N THR A 99 -15.81 -20.91 -19.59
CA THR A 99 -17.05 -20.10 -19.57
C THR A 99 -16.86 -18.64 -19.17
N VAL A 100 -15.71 -18.27 -18.61
CA VAL A 100 -15.45 -16.88 -18.18
C VAL A 100 -14.60 -16.17 -19.24
N VAL A 101 -15.21 -15.23 -19.94
CA VAL A 101 -14.54 -14.40 -20.94
C VAL A 101 -13.55 -13.48 -20.22
N TYR A 102 -12.26 -13.59 -20.55
CA TYR A 102 -11.25 -12.62 -20.13
C TYR A 102 -11.67 -11.22 -20.55
N LYS A 103 -11.78 -10.30 -19.60
CA LYS A 103 -11.94 -8.87 -19.87
C LYS A 103 -10.70 -8.16 -19.38
N GLU A 104 -9.99 -7.51 -20.30
CA GLU A 104 -8.79 -6.73 -19.97
C GLU A 104 -9.09 -5.62 -18.94
N GLU A 105 -10.32 -5.12 -18.97
CA GLU A 105 -10.88 -4.14 -18.05
C GLU A 105 -10.89 -4.60 -16.59
N GLU A 106 -10.83 -5.91 -16.32
CA GLU A 106 -10.77 -6.51 -14.98
C GLU A 106 -9.36 -6.53 -14.39
N PHE A 107 -8.33 -6.16 -15.17
CA PHE A 107 -6.93 -6.20 -14.73
C PHE A 107 -6.13 -4.95 -15.13
N ASN A 108 -6.77 -3.91 -15.63
CA ASN A 108 -6.13 -2.64 -16.00
C ASN A 108 -6.78 -1.48 -15.24
N HIS A 109 -6.73 -1.55 -13.92
CA HIS A 109 -7.38 -0.57 -13.06
C HIS A 109 -6.60 0.75 -13.04
N PRO A 110 -7.25 1.90 -12.85
CA PRO A 110 -6.55 3.18 -12.75
C PRO A 110 -5.69 3.23 -11.48
N LEU A 111 -4.54 3.90 -11.56
CA LEU A 111 -3.70 4.25 -10.40
C LEU A 111 -3.81 5.74 -10.11
N ILE A 112 -4.28 6.07 -8.91
CA ILE A 112 -4.53 7.44 -8.46
C ILE A 112 -3.54 7.79 -7.35
N SER A 113 -2.89 8.95 -7.47
CA SER A 113 -2.13 9.55 -6.36
C SER A 113 -3.10 10.28 -5.43
N TYR A 114 -3.18 9.87 -4.17
CA TYR A 114 -4.08 10.49 -3.20
C TYR A 114 -3.46 11.75 -2.59
N GLU A 115 -3.87 12.91 -3.11
CA GLU A 115 -3.28 14.20 -2.73
C GLU A 115 -3.70 14.70 -1.34
N LYS A 116 -4.86 14.22 -0.86
CA LYS A 116 -5.47 14.64 0.41
C LYS A 116 -4.97 13.86 1.63
N CYS A 117 -3.81 13.22 1.54
CA CYS A 117 -3.22 12.50 2.67
C CYS A 117 -2.44 13.45 3.60
N PRO A 118 -2.36 13.14 4.90
CA PRO A 118 -1.66 14.00 5.85
C PRO A 118 -0.18 14.05 5.50
N GLN A 119 0.33 15.27 5.28
CA GLN A 119 1.72 15.50 4.91
C GLN A 119 2.62 15.54 6.14
N GLN A 120 3.73 14.81 6.08
CA GLN A 120 4.74 14.82 7.14
C GLN A 120 5.45 16.17 7.20
N HIS A 121 5.93 16.52 8.39
CA HIS A 121 6.68 17.76 8.57
C HIS A 121 8.05 17.66 7.87
N ILE A 122 8.48 18.74 7.21
CA ILE A 122 9.78 18.82 6.53
C ILE A 122 10.90 18.45 7.52
N GLY A 123 11.81 17.58 7.07
CA GLY A 123 12.97 17.15 7.86
C GLY A 123 12.70 16.02 8.86
N THR A 124 11.47 15.53 8.97
CA THR A 124 11.14 14.39 9.82
C THR A 124 11.27 13.05 9.08
N VAL A 125 11.38 11.96 9.85
CA VAL A 125 11.42 10.58 9.36
C VAL A 125 10.11 9.84 9.68
N ASP A 126 8.98 10.58 9.62
CA ASP A 126 7.69 10.12 10.13
C ASP A 126 6.85 9.35 9.09
N CYS A 127 7.36 9.14 7.88
CA CYS A 127 6.66 8.46 6.78
C CYS A 127 6.00 7.13 7.19
N GLY A 128 6.70 6.30 7.97
CA GLY A 128 6.13 5.04 8.47
C GLY A 128 4.93 5.23 9.39
N ILE A 129 4.92 6.30 10.20
CA ILE A 129 3.79 6.62 11.09
C ILE A 129 2.59 7.09 10.29
N HIS A 130 2.80 7.91 9.26
CA HIS A 130 1.73 8.31 8.36
C HIS A 130 1.13 7.11 7.61
N VAL A 131 1.96 6.17 7.16
CA VAL A 131 1.47 4.90 6.56
C VAL A 131 0.61 4.13 7.55
N CYS A 132 1.06 3.96 8.80
CA CYS A 132 0.26 3.28 9.83
C CYS A 132 -1.08 3.99 10.10
N HIS A 133 -1.07 5.32 10.21
CA HIS A 133 -2.29 6.11 10.39
C HIS A 133 -3.28 5.88 9.25
N VAL A 134 -2.84 5.99 7.99
CA VAL A 134 -3.68 5.76 6.82
C VAL A 134 -4.25 4.33 6.82
N MET A 135 -3.43 3.32 7.11
CA MET A 135 -3.89 1.93 7.19
C MET A 135 -4.95 1.74 8.27
N GLU A 136 -4.81 2.38 9.43
CA GLU A 136 -5.80 2.31 10.51
C GLU A 136 -7.13 2.93 10.11
N ARG A 137 -7.11 4.13 9.49
CA ARG A 137 -8.32 4.80 8.99
C ARG A 137 -9.03 3.96 7.94
N LEU A 138 -8.27 3.42 6.99
CA LEU A 138 -8.81 2.51 5.97
C LEU A 138 -9.41 1.25 6.60
N ALA A 139 -8.75 0.62 7.58
CA ALA A 139 -9.25 -0.57 8.25
C ALA A 139 -10.56 -0.31 9.03
N LYS A 140 -10.73 0.89 9.58
CA LYS A 140 -11.95 1.32 10.28
C LYS A 140 -13.04 1.88 9.36
N ASN A 141 -12.77 1.97 8.05
CA ASN A 141 -13.65 2.64 7.08
C ASN A 141 -13.92 4.11 7.45
N GLU A 142 -12.89 4.81 7.92
CA GLU A 142 -12.93 6.21 8.32
C GLU A 142 -12.25 7.09 7.26
N GLU A 143 -12.68 8.36 7.17
CA GLU A 143 -12.02 9.34 6.31
C GLU A 143 -10.58 9.61 6.75
N ILE A 144 -9.68 9.76 5.78
CA ILE A 144 -8.29 10.13 6.03
C ILE A 144 -8.23 11.65 6.15
N GLU A 145 -7.72 12.15 7.28
CA GLU A 145 -7.56 13.59 7.49
C GLU A 145 -6.46 14.17 6.61
N GLU A 146 -6.67 15.37 6.07
CA GLU A 146 -5.67 16.05 5.24
C GLU A 146 -4.44 16.54 6.03
N THR A 147 -4.51 16.54 7.36
CA THR A 147 -3.44 17.04 8.23
C THR A 147 -3.27 16.20 9.49
N MET A 148 -2.03 16.12 9.96
CA MET A 148 -1.67 15.65 11.30
C MET A 148 -0.67 16.63 11.90
N THR A 149 -0.95 17.16 13.09
CA THR A 149 -0.02 18.01 13.82
C THR A 149 1.15 17.20 14.38
N MET A 150 2.28 17.86 14.66
CA MET A 150 3.43 17.21 15.31
C MET A 150 3.07 16.60 16.68
N LYS A 151 2.10 17.20 17.39
CA LYS A 151 1.61 16.65 18.66
C LYS A 151 0.86 15.34 18.43
N GLU A 152 -0.01 15.28 17.43
CA GLU A 152 -0.74 14.07 17.06
C GLU A 152 0.19 12.96 16.58
N VAL A 153 1.18 13.27 15.72
CA VAL A 153 2.18 12.28 15.29
C VAL A 153 2.95 11.70 16.48
N ARG A 154 3.38 12.54 17.44
CA ARG A 154 4.05 12.08 18.67
C ARG A 154 3.13 11.22 19.54
N GLN A 155 1.88 11.62 19.68
CA GLN A 155 0.90 10.85 20.44
C GLN A 155 0.63 9.49 19.78
N TYR A 156 0.50 9.45 18.46
CA TYR A 156 0.29 8.22 17.69
C TYR A 156 1.46 7.25 17.88
N LYS A 157 2.70 7.74 17.78
CA LYS A 157 3.91 6.95 18.09
C LYS A 157 3.87 6.37 19.51
N ALA A 158 3.56 7.21 20.50
CA ALA A 158 3.50 6.78 21.90
C ALA A 158 2.42 5.71 22.12
N ASN A 159 1.27 5.84 21.45
CA ASN A 159 0.19 4.87 21.50
C ASN A 159 0.61 3.54 20.88
N MET A 160 1.24 3.55 19.70
CA MET A 160 1.75 2.33 19.05
C MET A 160 2.75 1.59 19.93
N VAL A 161 3.72 2.30 20.52
CA VAL A 161 4.70 1.69 21.43
C VAL A 161 4.03 1.15 22.68
N SER A 162 3.08 1.89 23.25
CA SER A 162 2.34 1.43 24.44
C SER A 162 1.51 0.19 24.16
N GLN A 163 0.87 0.10 22.98
CA GLN A 163 0.12 -1.09 22.57
C GLN A 163 1.06 -2.28 22.37
N PHE A 164 2.16 -2.07 21.65
CA PHE A 164 3.19 -3.10 21.47
C PHE A 164 3.69 -3.64 22.82
N ILE A 165 4.04 -2.77 23.78
CA ILE A 165 4.48 -3.24 25.11
C ILE A 165 3.38 -4.04 25.83
N LYS A 166 2.11 -3.60 25.76
CA LYS A 166 1.00 -4.33 26.39
C LYS A 166 0.82 -5.72 25.79
N ASP A 167 0.88 -5.85 24.47
CA ASP A 167 0.73 -7.14 23.79
C ASP A 167 1.85 -8.13 24.17
N PHE A 168 3.01 -7.64 24.58
CA PHE A 168 4.14 -8.46 25.06
C PHE A 168 4.12 -8.76 26.57
N VAL A 169 3.37 -8.00 27.37
CA VAL A 169 3.30 -8.18 28.83
C VAL A 169 2.11 -9.04 29.25
N VAL A 170 1.17 -9.29 28.34
CA VAL A 170 0.10 -10.29 28.53
C VAL A 170 0.61 -11.67 28.10
N GLU A 171 1.53 -12.23 28.89
CA GLU A 171 1.83 -13.67 28.97
C GLU A 171 1.58 -14.16 30.41
#